data_AF-A0A371JR01-F1
#
_entry.id   AF-A0A371JR01-F1
#
_cell.length_a   1.000
_cell.length_b   1.000
_cell.length_c   1.000
_cell.angle_alpha   90.00
_cell.angle_beta   90.00
_cell.angle_gamma   90.00
#
_symmetry.space_group_name_H-M   'P 1'
#
loop_
_entity.id
_entity.type
_entity.pdbx_description
1 polymer ?
#
loop_
_entity_poly.entity_id
_entity_poly.type
_entity_poly.pdbx_seq_one_letter_code
_entity_poly.pdbx_strand_id
1 'polypeptide(L)'
;MKTSSTQHGNKITSLFCNVFGHHYVVSKKVTKHIKEYKCIHCQKQVTTDASGKLSELTPQMQEINDTLEDMYQKRRSRVVQHVA
;
A
#
# COMPACT_ATOMS: atom_id res chain seq x y z
N MET A 1 11.67 3.47 20.92
CA MET A 1 11.38 2.02 20.98
C MET A 1 11.23 1.53 19.54
N LYS A 2 12.20 0.76 19.02
CA LYS A 2 12.17 0.26 17.63
C LYS A 2 11.46 -1.10 17.64
N THR A 3 10.19 -1.14 17.31
CA THR A 3 9.45 -2.39 17.13
C THR A 3 9.73 -2.95 15.75
N SER A 4 10.86 -3.67 15.61
CA SER A 4 11.16 -4.46 14.42
C SER A 4 10.17 -5.64 14.37
N SER A 5 9.14 -5.57 13.52
CA SER A 5 8.25 -6.70 13.27
C SER A 5 9.02 -7.78 12.50
N THR A 6 9.39 -8.86 13.19
CA THR A 6 10.03 -10.04 12.59
C THR A 6 9.00 -10.79 11.73
N GLN A 7 9.02 -10.57 10.41
CA GLN A 7 8.28 -11.39 9.45
C GLN A 7 8.97 -12.75 9.32
N HIS A 8 8.37 -13.79 9.92
CA HIS A 8 8.79 -15.19 9.75
C HIS A 8 8.31 -15.73 8.39
N GLY A 9 8.79 -15.11 7.31
CA GLY A 9 8.77 -15.73 5.98
C GLY A 9 9.99 -16.63 5.86
N ASN A 10 9.84 -17.81 5.24
CA ASN A 10 10.95 -18.74 5.00
C ASN A 10 12.18 -17.97 4.54
N LYS A 11 13.26 -17.94 5.35
CA LYS A 11 14.44 -17.08 5.14
C LYS A 11 15.06 -17.21 3.74
N ILE A 12 14.77 -18.31 3.06
CA ILE A 12 15.16 -18.57 1.68
C ILE A 12 14.49 -17.58 0.71
N THR A 13 13.18 -17.30 0.85
CA THR A 13 12.42 -16.43 -0.06
C THR A 13 12.76 -14.96 0.09
N SER A 14 13.24 -14.53 1.27
CA SER A 14 13.72 -13.15 1.46
C SER A 14 15.07 -12.92 0.78
N LEU A 15 15.96 -13.92 0.73
CA LEU A 15 17.23 -13.84 0.00
C LEU A 15 17.01 -13.69 -1.52
N PHE A 16 16.01 -14.38 -2.10
CA PHE A 16 15.66 -14.21 -3.51
C PHE A 16 15.29 -12.75 -3.86
N CYS A 17 14.60 -12.03 -2.98
CA CYS A 17 14.26 -10.63 -3.21
C CYS A 17 15.50 -9.72 -3.27
N ASN A 18 16.56 -10.05 -2.54
CA ASN A 18 17.79 -9.25 -2.55
C ASN A 18 18.56 -9.40 -3.86
N VAL A 19 18.42 -10.53 -4.56
CA VAL A 19 19.12 -10.82 -5.82
C VAL A 19 18.27 -10.43 -7.04
N PHE A 20 16.98 -10.75 -7.04
CA PHE A 20 16.09 -10.57 -8.20
C PHE A 20 15.17 -9.36 -8.09
N GLY A 21 15.16 -8.68 -6.94
CA GLY A 21 14.24 -7.59 -6.65
C GLY A 21 12.90 -8.07 -6.09
N HIS A 22 12.07 -7.11 -5.70
CA HIS A 22 10.76 -7.40 -5.11
C HIS A 22 9.68 -7.52 -6.20
N HIS A 23 8.94 -8.62 -6.17
CA HIS A 23 7.75 -8.78 -7.01
C HIS A 23 6.51 -8.31 -6.24
N TYR A 24 6.17 -7.04 -6.41
CA TYR A 24 5.04 -6.39 -5.76
C TYR A 24 3.73 -6.66 -6.51
N VAL A 25 2.71 -7.13 -5.79
CA VAL A 25 1.33 -7.22 -6.26
C VAL A 25 0.44 -6.25 -5.49
N VAL A 26 -0.57 -5.69 -6.14
CA VAL A 26 -1.51 -4.74 -5.50
C VAL A 26 -2.27 -5.46 -4.40
N SER A 27 -2.15 -4.99 -3.16
CA SER A 27 -2.91 -5.49 -2.01
C SER A 27 -4.18 -4.67 -1.77
N LYS A 28 -4.13 -3.35 -2.00
CA LYS A 28 -5.25 -2.43 -1.78
C LYS A 28 -5.22 -1.28 -2.79
N LYS A 29 -6.39 -0.84 -3.25
CA LYS A 29 -6.56 0.34 -4.13
C LYS A 29 -7.19 1.49 -3.35
N VAL A 30 -6.36 2.26 -2.66
CA VAL A 30 -6.78 3.39 -1.82
C VAL A 30 -7.53 4.45 -2.64
N THR A 31 -6.94 4.87 -3.76
CA THR A 31 -7.59 5.73 -4.75
C THR A 31 -7.26 5.26 -6.17
N LYS A 32 -7.62 6.05 -7.19
CA LYS A 32 -7.18 5.78 -8.57
C LYS A 32 -5.65 5.80 -8.71
N HIS A 33 -4.96 6.66 -7.94
CA HIS A 33 -3.53 6.91 -8.07
C HIS A 33 -2.71 6.31 -6.92
N ILE A 34 -3.33 6.12 -5.75
CA ILE A 34 -2.66 5.59 -4.56
C ILE A 34 -3.07 4.12 -4.38
N LYS A 35 -2.09 3.24 -4.31
CA LYS A 35 -2.24 1.79 -4.14
C LYS A 35 -1.22 1.29 -3.13
N GLU A 36 -1.62 0.29 -2.38
CA GLU A 36 -0.72 -0.51 -1.55
C GLU A 36 -0.35 -1.78 -2.29
N TYR A 37 0.86 -2.25 -2.02
CA TYR A 37 1.42 -3.43 -2.63
C TYR A 37 2.09 -4.30 -1.56
N LYS A 38 2.11 -5.59 -1.85
CA LYS A 38 2.79 -6.59 -1.04
C LYS A 38 3.69 -7.44 -1.93
N CYS A 39 4.92 -7.64 -1.50
CA CYS A 39 5.82 -8.57 -2.18
C CYS A 39 5.39 -10.00 -1.88
N ILE A 40 5.17 -10.82 -2.91
CA ILE A 40 4.71 -12.22 -2.75
C ILE A 40 5.76 -13.14 -2.11
N HIS A 41 7.03 -12.73 -2.09
CA HIS A 41 8.15 -13.56 -1.62
C HIS A 41 8.58 -13.23 -0.19
N CYS A 42 8.66 -11.94 0.16
CA CYS A 42 9.16 -11.49 1.46
C CYS A 42 8.13 -10.72 2.29
N GLN A 43 6.90 -10.59 1.80
CA GLN A 43 5.80 -9.92 2.47
C GLN A 43 6.03 -8.43 2.77
N LYS A 44 7.10 -7.82 2.23
CA LYS A 44 7.36 -6.38 2.33
C LYS A 44 6.19 -5.60 1.73
N GLN A 45 5.73 -4.58 2.45
CA GLN A 45 4.60 -3.76 2.06
C GLN A 45 5.06 -2.34 1.71
N VAL A 46 4.52 -1.82 0.61
CA VAL A 46 4.82 -0.48 0.10
C VAL A 46 3.54 0.17 -0.41
N THR A 47 3.52 1.49 -0.49
CA THR A 47 2.42 2.26 -1.09
C THR A 47 2.98 3.25 -2.10
N THR A 48 2.19 3.61 -3.11
CA THR A 48 2.51 4.77 -3.96
C THR A 48 2.15 6.06 -3.23
N ASP A 49 3.07 7.01 -3.20
CA ASP A 49 2.81 8.37 -2.71
C ASP A 49 2.10 9.25 -3.76
N ALA A 50 1.83 10.51 -3.41
CA ALA A 50 1.19 11.48 -4.29
C ALA A 50 1.99 11.80 -5.57
N SER A 51 3.31 11.56 -5.58
CA SER A 51 4.17 11.69 -6.75
C SER A 51 4.25 10.42 -7.60
N GLY A 52 3.57 9.35 -7.17
CA GLY A 52 3.58 8.04 -7.82
C GLY A 52 4.80 7.17 -7.48
N LYS A 53 5.64 7.57 -6.52
CA LYS A 53 6.80 6.80 -6.09
C LYS A 53 6.41 5.79 -5.02
N LEU A 54 7.13 4.67 -4.96
CA LEU A 54 6.93 3.68 -3.89
C LEU A 54 7.64 4.11 -2.61
N SER A 55 6.91 4.10 -1.50
CA SER A 55 7.40 4.30 -0.14
C SER A 55 6.95 3.15 0.76
N GLU A 56 7.59 3.01 1.92
CA GLU A 56 7.24 1.96 2.88
C GLU A 56 5.81 2.16 3.43
N LEU A 57 5.02 1.10 3.48
CA LEU A 57 3.70 1.12 4.11
C LEU A 57 3.87 0.95 5.62
N THR A 58 4.17 2.05 6.30
CA THR A 58 4.22 2.12 7.76
C THR A 58 2.81 2.08 8.36
N PRO A 59 2.64 1.75 9.65
CA PRO A 59 1.33 1.81 10.31
C PRO A 59 0.66 3.18 10.19
N GLN A 60 1.44 4.26 10.36
CA GLN A 60 0.94 5.62 10.18
C GLN A 60 0.48 5.88 8.75
N MET A 61 1.23 5.40 7.75
CA MET A 61 0.84 5.56 6.35
C MET A 61 -0.41 4.74 6.01
N GLN A 62 -0.58 3.58 6.64
CA GLN A 62 -1.77 2.76 6.50
C GLN A 62 -3.00 3.49 7.07
N GLU A 63 -2.91 4.10 8.25
CA GLU A 63 -4.01 4.93 8.82
C GLU A 63 -4.38 6.11 7.90
N ILE A 64 -3.37 6.77 7.32
CA ILE A 64 -3.58 7.87 6.35
C ILE A 64 -4.29 7.34 5.10
N ASN A 65 -3.84 6.21 4.56
CA ASN A 65 -4.45 5.59 3.38
C ASN A 65 -5.90 5.16 3.66
N ASP A 66 -6.20 4.57 4.80
CA ASP A 66 -7.55 4.17 5.19
C ASP A 66 -8.49 5.39 5.26
N THR A 67 -8.02 6.48 5.86
CA THR A 67 -8.76 7.75 5.90
C THR A 67 -8.99 8.31 4.50
N LEU A 68 -7.96 8.27 3.65
CA LEU A 68 -8.03 8.79 2.28
C LEU A 68 -8.98 7.96 1.41
N GLU A 69 -8.99 6.64 1.57
CA GLU A 69 -9.93 5.74 0.88
C GLU A 69 -11.37 6.09 1.23
N ASP A 70 -11.70 6.23 2.52
CA ASP A 70 -13.04 6.62 2.97
C ASP A 70 -13.47 7.96 2.37
N MET A 71 -12.61 8.98 2.43
CA MET A 71 -12.87 10.28 1.80
C MET A 71 -13.07 10.17 0.29
N TYR A 72 -12.27 9.36 -0.39
CA TYR A 72 -12.35 9.15 -1.83
C TYR A 72 -13.66 8.46 -2.22
N GLN A 73 -14.07 7.43 -1.48
CA GLN A 73 -15.34 6.73 -1.72
C GLN A 73 -16.54 7.63 -1.41
N LYS A 74 -16.51 8.40 -0.32
CA LYS A 74 -17.54 9.42 -0.01
C LYS A 74 -17.65 10.46 -1.12
N ARG A 75 -16.54 10.88 -1.73
CA ARG A 75 -16.57 11.83 -2.84
C ARG A 75 -17.16 11.23 -4.10
N ARG A 76 -16.87 9.95 -4.40
CA ARG A 76 -17.37 9.25 -5.59
C ARG A 76 -18.83 8.83 -5.49
N SER A 77 -19.31 8.56 -4.28
CA SER A 77 -20.71 8.18 -4.02
C SER A 77 -21.66 9.38 -4.01
N ARG A 78 -21.15 10.60 -3.90
CA ARG A 78 -21.93 11.81 -4.19
C ARG A 78 -22.26 11.82 -5.67
N VAL A 79 -23.44 11.31 -6.03
CA VAL A 79 -24.08 11.64 -7.30
C VAL A 79 -24.12 13.16 -7.35
N VAL A 80 -23.39 13.76 -8.30
CA VAL A 80 -23.58 15.17 -8.61
C VAL A 80 -25.01 15.26 -9.10
N GLN A 81 -25.93 15.66 -8.23
CA GLN A 81 -27.22 16.14 -8.69
C GLN A 81 -26.88 17.33 -9.55
N HIS A 82 -26.92 17.12 -10.87
CA HIS A 82 -26.98 18.23 -11.80
C HIS A 82 -28.20 19.03 -11.37
N VAL A 83 -27.95 20.19 -10.77
CA VAL A 83 -29.00 21.15 -10.48
C VAL A 83 -29.46 21.62 -11.85
N ALA A 84 -30.66 21.17 -12.23
CA ALA A 84 -31.32 21.55 -13.47
C ALA A 84 -31.74 23.03 -13.44
#